data_AF-A0A4P8IJK1-F1
#
_entry.id   AF-A0A4P8IJK1-F1
#
_cell.length_a   1.000
_cell.length_b   1.000
_cell.length_c   1.000
_cell.angle_alpha   90.00
_cell.angle_beta   90.00
_cell.angle_gamma   90.00
#
_symmetry.space_group_name_H-M   'P 1'
#
loop_
_entity.id
_entity.type
_entity.pdbx_description
1 polymer ?
#
loop_
_entity_poly.entity_id
_entity_poly.type
_entity_poly.pdbx_seq_one_letter_code
_entity_poly.pdbx_strand_id
1 'polypeptide(L)'
;MPKPLSERKWGITKHAFYQAYHFALRYTEFRDILKYKTDTVGSQDMDGMPKGNGSNDATQNLAIVRQQADRNCQIIEQTAIEADGDIYQYLLKAVTEENVTFKYLKTVMNIPCEKDMFYDRRRKFYFLLSKKI
;
A
#
# COMPACT_ATOMS: atom_id res chain seq x y z
N MET A 1 9.94 -15.77 -5.48
CA MET A 1 9.63 -15.30 -4.12
C MET A 1 10.74 -14.38 -3.61
N PRO A 2 10.42 -13.27 -2.93
CA PRO A 2 11.43 -12.48 -2.23
C PRO A 2 12.11 -13.40 -1.20
N LYS A 3 13.45 -13.44 -1.18
CA LYS A 3 14.17 -14.20 -0.16
C LYS A 3 13.92 -13.50 1.19
N PRO A 4 13.41 -14.19 2.23
CA PRO A 4 13.38 -13.62 3.58
C PRO A 4 14.84 -13.40 4.00
N LEU A 5 15.29 -12.14 4.00
CA LEU A 5 16.69 -11.81 4.27
C LEU A 5 16.84 -11.12 5.63
N SER A 6 17.53 -11.84 6.51
CA SER A 6 18.30 -11.38 7.68
C SER A 6 17.55 -11.07 8.98
N GLU A 7 17.27 -12.11 9.75
CA GLU A 7 17.24 -12.02 11.23
C GLU A 7 18.51 -11.28 11.74
N ARG A 8 19.66 -11.43 11.05
CA ARG A 8 20.95 -10.88 11.51
C ARG A 8 21.16 -9.37 11.35
N LYS A 9 20.50 -8.68 10.41
CA LYS A 9 20.72 -7.23 10.18
C LYS A 9 19.53 -6.38 10.66
N TRP A 10 18.32 -6.89 10.49
CA TRP A 10 17.10 -6.14 10.82
C TRP A 10 16.20 -6.87 11.83
N GLY A 11 16.50 -8.12 12.21
CA GLY A 11 15.74 -8.83 13.26
C GLY A 11 14.28 -9.14 12.92
N ILE A 12 13.89 -9.07 11.64
CA ILE A 12 12.52 -9.35 11.22
C ILE A 12 12.32 -10.87 11.08
N THR A 13 11.28 -11.40 11.71
CA THR A 13 10.91 -12.80 11.53
C THR A 13 10.40 -13.02 10.11
N LYS A 14 10.58 -14.24 9.58
CA LYS A 14 10.10 -14.60 8.23
C LYS A 14 8.60 -14.30 8.06
N HIS A 15 7.79 -14.55 9.10
CA HIS A 15 6.35 -14.30 9.07
C HIS A 15 6.01 -12.81 9.10
N ALA A 16 6.68 -12.01 9.94
CA ALA A 16 6.48 -10.56 9.96
C ALA A 16 6.85 -9.93 8.61
N PHE A 17 7.89 -10.43 7.95
CA PHE A 17 8.24 -10.00 6.58
C PHE A 17 7.11 -10.30 5.59
N TYR A 18 6.56 -11.52 5.59
CA TYR A 18 5.47 -11.85 4.67
C TYR A 18 4.19 -11.07 4.96
N GLN A 19 3.89 -10.82 6.23
CA GLN A 19 2.77 -9.96 6.62
C GLN A 19 2.93 -8.56 6.02
N ALA A 20 4.10 -7.93 6.22
CA ALA A 20 4.40 -6.62 5.64
C ALA A 20 4.42 -6.63 4.10
N TYR A 21 4.92 -7.71 3.49
CA TYR A 21 4.93 -7.89 2.04
C TYR A 21 3.52 -7.94 1.46
N HIS A 22 2.66 -8.81 1.99
CA HIS A 22 1.28 -8.92 1.52
C HIS A 22 0.46 -7.67 1.86
N PHE A 23 0.73 -7.01 2.98
CA PHE A 23 0.11 -5.73 3.30
C PHE A 23 0.45 -4.64 2.27
N ALA A 24 1.72 -4.54 1.87
CA ALA A 24 2.14 -3.58 0.84
C ALA A 24 1.52 -3.87 -0.53
N LEU A 25 1.35 -5.15 -0.91
CA LEU A 25 0.69 -5.51 -2.17
C LEU A 25 -0.78 -5.11 -2.24
N ARG A 26 -1.46 -5.09 -1.08
CA ARG A 26 -2.86 -4.64 -0.99
C ARG A 26 -3.04 -3.14 -1.18
N TYR A 27 -1.96 -2.39 -1.39
CA TYR A 27 -2.02 -0.96 -1.68
C TYR A 27 -2.92 -0.64 -2.88
N THR A 28 -2.91 -1.47 -3.92
CA THR A 28 -3.81 -1.31 -5.07
C THR A 28 -5.27 -1.47 -4.67
N GLU A 29 -5.60 -2.47 -3.83
CA GLU A 29 -6.95 -2.67 -3.29
C GLU A 29 -7.40 -1.47 -2.45
N PHE A 30 -6.52 -0.92 -1.61
CA PHE A 30 -6.85 0.26 -0.80
C PHE A 30 -7.11 1.49 -1.68
N ARG A 31 -6.29 1.70 -2.72
CA ARG A 31 -6.53 2.76 -3.69
C ARG A 31 -7.82 2.58 -4.48
N ASP A 32 -8.15 1.35 -4.85
CA ASP A 32 -9.40 1.04 -5.54
C ASP A 32 -10.61 1.29 -4.65
N ILE A 33 -10.52 0.97 -3.36
CA ILE A 33 -11.55 1.33 -2.37
C ILE A 33 -11.76 2.85 -2.33
N LEU A 34 -10.67 3.62 -2.30
CA LEU A 34 -10.76 5.09 -2.26
C LEU A 34 -11.33 5.67 -3.56
N LYS A 35 -10.99 5.07 -4.71
CA LYS A 35 -11.39 5.54 -6.05
C LYS A 35 -12.81 5.14 -6.45
N TYR A 36 -13.19 3.89 -6.23
CA TYR A 36 -14.44 3.33 -6.77
C TYR A 36 -15.55 3.20 -5.73
N LYS A 37 -15.23 3.13 -4.44
CA LYS A 37 -16.27 3.20 -3.40
C LYS A 37 -16.56 4.64 -3.00
N THR A 38 -16.58 5.55 -3.97
CA THR A 38 -17.18 6.88 -3.85
C THR A 38 -18.61 6.69 -4.31
N ASP A 39 -19.52 6.52 -3.35
CA ASP A 39 -20.96 6.73 -3.53
C ASP A 39 -21.47 6.73 -4.98
N THR A 40 -22.03 5.60 -5.43
CA THR A 40 -22.97 5.60 -6.55
C THR A 40 -24.28 6.29 -6.12
N VAL A 41 -24.16 7.51 -5.59
CA VAL A 41 -25.25 8.48 -5.33
C VAL A 41 -25.43 9.38 -6.57
N GLY A 42 -24.67 9.11 -7.66
CA GLY A 42 -24.75 9.84 -8.93
C GLY A 42 -25.65 9.23 -10.01
N SER A 43 -26.46 8.21 -9.71
CA SER A 43 -27.48 7.70 -10.62
C SER A 43 -28.72 7.28 -9.83
N GLN A 44 -29.33 8.25 -9.15
CA GLN A 44 -30.75 8.21 -8.92
C GLN A 44 -31.42 8.53 -10.26
N ASP A 45 -31.76 7.49 -11.02
CA ASP A 45 -32.97 7.60 -11.82
C ASP A 45 -34.10 7.89 -10.82
N MET A 46 -34.59 9.13 -10.87
CA MET A 46 -35.73 9.61 -10.12
C MET A 46 -36.97 8.88 -10.63
N ASP A 47 -37.18 7.64 -10.20
CA ASP A 47 -38.48 6.99 -10.29
C ASP A 47 -39.01 6.79 -8.86
N GLY A 48 -40.13 7.47 -8.59
CA GLY A 48 -40.60 7.79 -7.26
C GLY A 48 -40.99 6.56 -6.45
N MET A 49 -40.19 6.23 -5.42
CA MET A 49 -40.66 5.43 -4.29
C MET A 49 -39.76 5.65 -3.05
N PRO A 50 -40.27 6.15 -1.91
CA PRO A 50 -39.49 6.20 -0.68
C PRO A 50 -39.54 4.80 -0.04
N LYS A 51 -38.43 4.06 -0.05
CA LYS A 51 -38.30 2.79 0.66
C LYS A 51 -37.09 2.79 1.60
N GLY A 52 -37.40 2.89 2.89
CA GLY A 52 -36.74 2.13 3.96
C GLY A 52 -35.50 2.75 4.61
N ASN A 53 -35.53 2.83 5.94
CA ASN A 53 -34.43 3.18 6.86
C ASN A 53 -33.21 2.21 6.79
N GLY A 54 -32.59 2.03 5.63
CA GLY A 54 -31.37 1.20 5.46
C GLY A 54 -30.16 1.97 4.92
N SER A 55 -30.31 3.26 4.60
CA SER A 55 -29.26 4.06 3.96
C SER A 55 -28.17 4.53 4.94
N ASN A 56 -28.52 4.85 6.19
CA ASN A 56 -27.59 5.41 7.17
C ASN A 56 -26.46 4.44 7.55
N ASP A 57 -26.78 3.16 7.77
CA ASP A 57 -25.78 2.13 8.13
C ASP A 57 -24.82 1.81 6.97
N ALA A 58 -25.33 1.83 5.73
CA ALA A 58 -24.51 1.59 4.54
C ALA A 58 -23.50 2.72 4.32
N THR A 59 -23.93 3.98 4.47
CA THR A 59 -23.06 5.16 4.37
C THR A 59 -22.03 5.20 5.51
N GLN A 60 -22.42 4.89 6.75
CA GLN A 60 -21.50 4.82 7.90
C GLN A 60 -20.45 3.72 7.73
N ASN A 61 -20.87 2.51 7.34
CA ASN A 61 -19.93 1.40 7.08
C ASN A 61 -18.99 1.72 5.93
N LEU A 62 -19.48 2.37 4.87
CA LEU A 62 -18.64 2.82 3.77
C LEU A 62 -17.58 3.84 4.22
N ALA A 63 -17.98 4.82 5.04
CA ALA A 63 -17.06 5.81 5.60
C ALA A 63 -15.95 5.16 6.44
N ILE A 64 -16.30 4.18 7.29
CA ILE A 64 -15.33 3.43 8.11
C ILE A 64 -14.34 2.67 7.22
N VAL A 65 -14.83 1.96 6.20
CA VAL A 65 -13.98 1.19 5.27
C VAL A 65 -13.04 2.11 4.49
N ARG A 66 -13.53 3.26 4.02
CA ARG A 66 -12.71 4.26 3.32
C ARG A 66 -11.65 4.84 4.25
N GLN A 67 -12.02 5.22 5.47
CA GLN A 67 -11.06 5.74 6.45
C GLN A 67 -9.98 4.71 6.78
N GLN A 68 -10.34 3.43 6.87
CA GLN A 68 -9.35 2.37 7.08
C GLN A 68 -8.42 2.20 5.87
N ALA A 69 -8.96 2.24 4.64
CA ALA A 69 -8.16 2.15 3.43
C ALA A 69 -7.19 3.34 3.30
N ASP A 70 -7.66 4.56 3.59
CA ASP A 70 -6.84 5.78 3.61
C ASP A 70 -5.69 5.67 4.61
N ARG A 71 -5.99 5.25 5.85
CA ARG A 71 -4.96 4.99 6.87
C ARG A 71 -3.94 3.95 6.41
N ASN A 72 -4.39 2.87 5.78
CA ASN A 72 -3.50 1.84 5.29
C ASN A 72 -2.58 2.36 4.16
N CYS A 73 -3.11 3.14 3.21
CA CYS A 73 -2.30 3.80 2.18
C CYS A 73 -1.24 4.73 2.81
N GLN A 74 -1.66 5.57 3.76
CA GLN A 74 -0.76 6.51 4.45
C GLN A 74 0.37 5.78 5.18
N ILE A 75 0.09 4.67 5.86
CA ILE A 75 1.12 3.87 6.54
C ILE A 75 2.17 3.38 5.53
N ILE A 76 1.74 2.91 4.35
CA ILE A 76 2.64 2.42 3.29
C ILE A 76 3.49 3.57 2.73
N GLU A 77 2.86 4.68 2.34
CA GLU A 77 3.54 5.85 1.77
C GLU A 77 4.53 6.47 2.76
N GLN A 78 4.10 6.70 3.99
CA GLN A 78 4.93 7.28 5.04
C GLN A 78 6.13 6.38 5.36
N THR A 79 5.92 5.05 5.33
CA THR A 79 7.02 4.10 5.55
C THR A 79 8.02 4.10 4.39
N ALA A 80 7.58 4.34 3.15
CA ALA A 80 8.49 4.51 2.02
C ALA A 80 9.33 5.79 2.18
N ILE A 81 8.73 6.90 2.61
CA ILE A 81 9.41 8.17 2.88
C ILE A 81 10.43 8.02 4.02
N GLU A 82 10.05 7.37 5.13
CA GLU A 82 10.97 7.11 6.25
C GLU A 82 12.13 6.16 5.89
N ALA A 83 11.88 5.22 4.98
CA ALA A 83 12.92 4.34 4.47
C ALA A 83 13.96 5.15 3.70
N ASP A 84 13.52 5.96 2.74
CA ASP A 84 14.36 6.87 1.97
C ASP A 84 13.51 7.92 1.21
N GLY A 85 13.62 9.19 1.59
CA GLY A 85 12.83 10.27 1.01
C GLY A 85 13.23 10.65 -0.43
N ASP A 86 14.43 10.31 -0.89
CA ASP A 86 14.88 10.66 -2.24
C ASP A 86 14.39 9.64 -3.27
N ILE A 87 14.34 8.36 -2.88
CA ILE A 87 13.92 7.27 -3.77
C ILE A 87 12.55 6.68 -3.42
N TYR A 88 11.79 7.30 -2.50
CA TYR A 88 10.52 6.75 -2.01
C TYR A 88 9.54 6.38 -3.13
N GLN A 89 9.47 7.17 -4.21
CA GLN A 89 8.59 6.90 -5.35
C GLN A 89 8.92 5.57 -6.06
N TYR A 90 10.20 5.26 -6.21
CA TYR A 90 10.68 4.03 -6.82
C TYR A 90 10.50 2.85 -5.87
N LEU A 91 10.71 3.11 -4.58
CA LEU A 91 10.53 2.13 -3.53
C LEU A 91 9.07 1.72 -3.40
N LEU A 92 8.15 2.70 -3.36
CA LEU A 92 6.71 2.51 -3.31
C LEU A 92 6.26 1.64 -4.51
N LYS A 93 6.61 2.04 -5.73
CA LYS A 93 6.35 1.26 -6.95
C LYS A 93 6.81 -0.20 -6.80
N ALA A 94 8.01 -0.42 -6.27
CA ALA A 94 8.60 -1.74 -6.18
C ALA A 94 8.08 -2.63 -5.05
N VAL A 95 7.40 -2.06 -4.05
CA VAL A 95 6.78 -2.80 -2.95
C VAL A 95 5.28 -3.00 -3.16
N THR A 96 4.63 -2.15 -3.95
CA THR A 96 3.20 -2.23 -4.26
C THR A 96 2.92 -3.05 -5.51
N GLU A 97 3.84 -3.09 -6.48
CA GLU A 97 3.69 -3.88 -7.70
C GLU A 97 4.52 -5.15 -7.67
N GLU A 98 3.89 -6.26 -8.06
CA GLU A 98 4.59 -7.53 -8.19
C GLU A 98 5.59 -7.49 -9.36
N ASN A 99 6.73 -8.17 -9.19
CA ASN A 99 7.76 -8.37 -10.23
C ASN A 99 8.53 -7.13 -10.68
N VAL A 100 8.42 -5.99 -9.99
CA VAL A 100 9.31 -4.85 -10.23
C VAL A 100 10.73 -5.22 -9.81
N THR A 101 11.61 -5.33 -10.81
CA THR A 101 13.04 -5.59 -10.62
C THR A 101 13.84 -4.30 -10.67
N PHE A 102 15.01 -4.28 -10.03
CA PHE A 102 15.92 -3.14 -10.09
C PHE A 102 16.28 -2.74 -11.53
N LYS A 103 16.37 -3.73 -12.44
CA LYS A 103 16.60 -3.48 -13.86
C LYS A 103 15.53 -2.58 -14.45
N TYR A 104 14.25 -2.87 -14.19
CA TYR A 104 13.12 -2.02 -14.64
C TYR A 104 13.22 -0.60 -14.07
N LEU A 105 13.48 -0.47 -12.77
CA LEU A 105 13.63 0.86 -12.13
C LEU A 105 14.78 1.67 -12.73
N LYS A 106 15.88 1.00 -13.10
CA LYS A 106 17.05 1.64 -13.70
C LYS A 106 16.83 2.00 -15.16
N THR A 107 16.26 1.10 -15.96
CA THR A 107 16.10 1.32 -17.40
C THR A 107 14.89 2.18 -17.76
N VAL A 108 13.78 2.04 -17.03
CA VAL A 108 12.51 2.72 -17.35
C VAL A 108 12.36 4.00 -16.53
N MET A 109 12.66 3.95 -15.24
CA MET A 109 12.44 5.09 -14.35
C MET A 109 13.72 5.89 -14.05
N ASN A 110 14.88 5.44 -14.56
CA ASN A 110 16.18 6.07 -14.36
C ASN A 110 16.52 6.38 -12.89
N ILE A 111 16.33 5.39 -12.01
CA ILE A 111 16.61 5.55 -10.57
C ILE A 111 18.06 6.03 -10.32
N PRO A 112 18.27 7.05 -9.47
CA PRO A 112 19.60 7.63 -9.24
C PRO A 112 20.49 6.76 -8.34
N CYS A 113 20.00 5.65 -7.80
CA CYS A 113 20.74 4.80 -6.87
C CYS A 113 21.27 3.51 -7.50
N GLU A 114 22.18 2.88 -6.77
CA GLU A 114 22.73 1.56 -7.10
C GLU A 114 21.86 0.43 -6.56
N LYS A 115 22.09 -0.77 -7.11
CA LYS A 115 21.35 -1.99 -6.79
C LYS A 115 21.38 -2.29 -5.28
N ASP A 116 22.56 -2.19 -4.67
CA ASP A 116 22.75 -2.57 -3.27
C ASP A 116 22.08 -1.60 -2.31
N MET A 117 22.19 -0.30 -2.58
CA MET A 117 21.45 0.74 -1.85
C MET A 117 19.94 0.49 -1.95
N PHE A 118 19.43 0.24 -3.16
CA PHE A 118 18.00 -0.02 -3.36
C PHE A 118 17.49 -1.21 -2.55
N TYR A 119 18.18 -2.36 -2.61
CA TYR A 119 17.75 -3.54 -1.84
C TYR A 119 17.90 -3.33 -0.32
N ASP A 120 18.83 -2.50 0.12
CA ASP A 120 18.95 -2.13 1.53
C ASP A 120 17.78 -1.27 2.00
N ARG A 121 17.41 -0.24 1.23
CA ARG A 121 16.21 0.58 1.51
C ARG A 121 14.93 -0.23 1.46
N ARG A 122 14.82 -1.17 0.51
CA ARG A 122 13.70 -2.11 0.44
C ARG A 122 13.58 -3.00 1.67
N ARG A 123 14.70 -3.47 2.23
CA ARG A 123 14.67 -4.22 3.50
C ARG A 123 14.28 -3.33 4.68
N LYS A 124 14.83 -2.11 4.76
CA LYS A 124 14.47 -1.11 5.77
C LYS A 124 12.98 -0.80 5.74
N PHE A 125 12.38 -0.67 4.56
CA PHE A 125 10.94 -0.49 4.38
C PHE A 125 10.12 -1.59 5.06
N TYR A 126 10.38 -2.86 4.73
CA TYR A 126 9.58 -3.95 5.31
C TYR A 126 9.80 -4.10 6.81
N PHE A 127 10.99 -3.78 7.30
CA PHE A 127 11.26 -3.71 8.73
C PHE A 127 10.44 -2.63 9.43
N LEU A 128 10.43 -1.40 8.90
CA LEU A 128 9.63 -0.30 9.44
C LEU A 128 8.13 -0.62 9.35
N LEU A 129 7.69 -1.18 8.22
CA LEU A 129 6.30 -1.55 8.00
C LEU A 129 5.85 -2.62 9.01
N SER A 130 6.67 -3.65 9.23
CA SER A 130 6.38 -4.71 10.21
C SER A 130 6.27 -4.24 11.66
N LYS A 131 6.75 -3.03 11.97
CA LYS A 131 6.62 -2.42 13.31
C LYS A 131 5.37 -1.56 13.46
N LYS A 132 4.75 -1.18 12.34
CA LYS A 132 3.59 -0.28 12.29
C LYS A 132 2.27 -1.03 12.09
N ILE A 133 2.34 -2.23 11.54
CA ILE A 133 1.22 -3.19 11.42
C ILE A 133 1.19 -4.10 12.65
#